data_AF-W1VRH7-F1
#
_entry.id   AF-W1VRH7-F1
#
_cell.length_a   1.000
_cell.length_b   1.000
_cell.length_c   1.000
_cell.angle_alpha   90.00
_cell.angle_beta   90.00
_cell.angle_gamma   90.00
#
_symmetry.space_group_name_H-M   'P 1'
#
loop_
_entity.id
_entity.type
_entity.pdbx_description
1 polymer ?
#
loop_
_entity_poly.entity_id
_entity_poly.type
_entity_poly.pdbx_seq_one_letter_code
_entity_poly.pdbx_strand_id
1 'polypeptide(L)'
;MRRTLLVTNDFPPVVGGIQSYLDDYCHRLPAEDLTVLASTPPEGEEAARAYDATLPYEVLRVPTHMLLPTPDVRRRMEQAITQRGIETVWFGAAAPLGLLGAAAHRAGATRV
;
A
#
# COMPACT_ATOMS: atom_id res chain seq x y z
N MET A 1 -0.72 16.90 -4.72
CA MET A 1 0.45 16.24 -4.10
C MET A 1 1.16 15.43 -5.18
N ARG A 2 2.26 14.72 -4.91
CA ARG A 2 2.74 13.68 -5.84
C ARG A 2 1.89 12.43 -5.65
N ARG A 3 1.53 11.74 -6.74
CA ARG A 3 0.81 10.46 -6.67
C ARG A 3 1.64 9.45 -5.90
N THR A 4 1.07 8.92 -4.82
CA THR A 4 1.78 8.16 -3.78
C THR A 4 1.18 6.77 -3.64
N LEU A 5 2.06 5.76 -3.62
CA LEU A 5 1.72 4.38 -3.30
C LEU A 5 2.22 4.04 -1.89
N LEU A 6 1.30 3.84 -0.95
CA LEU A 6 1.63 3.25 0.35
C LEU A 6 1.71 1.72 0.20
N VAL A 7 2.83 1.11 0.55
CA VAL A 7 3.01 -0.35 0.57
C VAL A 7 3.14 -0.81 2.03
N THR A 8 2.23 -1.64 2.52
CA THR A 8 2.18 -1.98 3.96
C THR A 8 1.55 -3.36 4.26
N ASN A 9 2.00 -3.98 5.35
CA ASN A 9 1.30 -5.13 5.98
C ASN A 9 0.26 -4.68 7.01
N ASP A 10 0.40 -3.45 7.47
CA ASP A 10 -0.25 -2.92 8.66
C ASP A 10 -1.36 -1.96 8.23
N PHE A 11 -2.44 -2.49 7.69
CA PHE A 11 -3.59 -1.69 7.27
C PHE A 11 -4.89 -2.19 7.91
N PRO A 12 -5.85 -1.30 8.22
CA PRO A 12 -7.15 -1.73 8.73
C PRO A 12 -7.86 -2.71 7.76
N PRO A 13 -8.86 -3.50 8.22
CA PRO A 13 -9.57 -3.41 9.50
C PRO A 13 -8.82 -3.98 10.73
N VAL A 14 -7.61 -4.52 10.54
CA VAL A 14 -6.76 -4.96 11.65
C VAL A 14 -6.50 -3.78 12.60
N VAL A 15 -6.65 -4.00 13.90
CA VAL A 15 -6.39 -2.99 14.92
C VAL A 15 -4.95 -3.11 15.40
N GLY A 16 -4.21 -2.00 15.38
CA GLY A 16 -2.84 -1.93 15.89
C GLY A 16 -2.23 -0.55 15.72
N GLY A 17 -1.07 -0.34 16.32
CA GLY A 17 -0.45 1.00 16.36
C GLY A 17 -0.04 1.53 14.98
N ILE A 18 0.57 0.69 14.14
CA ILE A 18 0.97 1.08 12.78
C ILE A 18 -0.27 1.25 11.90
N GLN A 19 -1.26 0.38 12.05
CA GLN A 19 -2.55 0.44 11.36
C GLN A 19 -3.24 1.78 11.60
N SER A 20 -3.41 2.17 12.88
CA SER A 20 -3.99 3.48 13.23
C SER A 20 -3.15 4.65 12.73
N TYR A 21 -1.82 4.57 12.86
CA TYR A 21 -0.92 5.61 12.36
C TYR A 21 -1.06 5.82 10.85
N LEU A 22 -1.04 4.75 10.06
CA LEU A 22 -1.17 4.82 8.61
C LEU A 22 -2.56 5.29 8.21
N ASP A 23 -3.61 4.79 8.87
CA ASP A 23 -4.99 5.18 8.59
C ASP A 23 -5.22 6.68 8.83
N ASP A 24 -4.79 7.21 9.98
CA ASP A 24 -4.87 8.63 10.32
C ASP A 24 -4.11 9.51 9.32
N TYR A 25 -2.95 9.06 8.85
CA TYR A 25 -2.19 9.80 7.85
C TYR A 25 -2.87 9.76 6.49
N CYS A 26 -3.33 8.59 6.03
CA CYS A 26 -4.01 8.43 4.75
C CYS A 26 -5.26 9.31 4.65
N HIS A 27 -6.05 9.44 5.71
CA HIS A 27 -7.22 10.34 5.77
C HIS A 27 -6.88 11.84 5.69
N ARG A 28 -5.62 12.23 5.86
CA ARG A 28 -5.15 13.62 5.77
C ARG A 28 -4.47 13.94 4.43
N LEU A 29 -4.29 12.94 3.56
CA LEU A 29 -3.73 13.12 2.22
C LEU A 29 -4.85 13.32 1.19
N PRO A 30 -4.59 14.03 0.07
CA PRO A 30 -5.54 14.10 -1.04
C PRO A 30 -5.83 12.69 -1.57
N ALA A 31 -7.09 12.29 -1.55
CA ALA A 31 -7.49 10.91 -1.83
C ALA A 31 -7.21 10.51 -3.29
N GLU A 32 -7.34 11.46 -4.22
CA GLU A 32 -7.03 11.29 -5.64
C GLU A 32 -5.54 11.01 -5.93
N ASP A 33 -4.66 11.36 -4.99
CA ASP A 33 -3.22 11.19 -5.10
C ASP A 33 -2.71 9.98 -4.28
N LEU A 34 -3.58 9.20 -3.65
CA LEU A 34 -3.21 8.09 -2.79
C LEU A 34 -3.73 6.75 -3.31
N THR A 35 -2.84 5.76 -3.35
CA THR A 35 -3.18 4.34 -3.50
C THR A 35 -2.49 3.54 -2.41
N VAL A 36 -3.18 2.55 -1.85
CA VAL A 36 -2.61 1.63 -0.86
C VAL A 36 -2.44 0.25 -1.48
N LEU A 37 -1.29 -0.39 -1.32
CA LEU A 37 -1.06 -1.81 -1.61
C LEU A 37 -0.87 -2.52 -0.26
N ALA A 38 -1.87 -3.31 0.13
CA ALA A 38 -1.92 -3.95 1.44
C ALA A 38 -2.10 -5.48 1.35
N SER A 39 -1.66 -6.19 2.39
CA SER A 39 -2.07 -7.57 2.62
C SER A 39 -3.58 -7.65 2.92
N THR A 40 -4.12 -8.86 2.80
CA THR A 40 -5.49 -9.16 3.21
C THR A 40 -5.51 -9.46 4.72
N PRO A 41 -6.43 -8.84 5.49
CA PRO A 41 -6.52 -9.03 6.92
C PRO A 41 -6.85 -10.51 7.26
N PRO A 42 -6.49 -11.00 8.46
CA PRO A 42 -6.83 -12.37 8.90
C PRO A 42 -8.33 -12.70 8.84
N GLU A 43 -9.18 -11.70 9.01
CA GLU A 43 -10.65 -11.77 8.90
C GLU A 43 -11.13 -12.08 7.47
N GLY A 44 -10.25 -11.98 6.48
CA GLY A 44 -10.50 -12.37 5.10
C GLY A 44 -10.88 -11.21 4.18
N GLU A 45 -11.07 -11.54 2.90
CA GLU A 45 -11.29 -10.54 1.86
C GLU A 45 -12.61 -9.79 2.00
N GLU A 46 -13.64 -10.39 2.59
CA GLU A 46 -14.92 -9.72 2.78
C GLU A 46 -14.82 -8.58 3.79
N ALA A 47 -14.14 -8.81 4.92
CA ALA A 47 -13.84 -7.76 5.89
C ALA A 47 -12.98 -6.65 5.28
N ALA A 48 -12.00 -7.02 4.45
CA ALA A 48 -11.19 -6.07 3.69
C ALA A 48 -12.06 -5.19 2.79
N ARG A 49 -12.89 -5.81 1.94
CA ARG A 49 -13.78 -5.10 1.00
C ARG A 49 -14.79 -4.21 1.72
N ALA A 50 -15.34 -4.67 2.84
CA ALA A 50 -16.30 -3.89 3.63
C ALA A 50 -15.67 -2.61 4.18
N TYR A 51 -14.43 -2.69 4.69
CA TYR A 51 -13.70 -1.52 5.15
C TYR A 51 -13.25 -0.63 3.98
N ASP A 52 -12.63 -1.21 2.95
CA ASP A 52 -12.08 -0.47 1.80
C ASP A 52 -13.17 0.33 1.07
N ALA A 53 -14.41 -0.17 1.03
CA ALA A 53 -15.56 0.54 0.45
C ALA A 53 -15.95 1.83 1.18
N THR A 54 -15.46 2.05 2.41
CA THR A 54 -15.71 3.27 3.19
C THR A 54 -14.67 4.37 2.93
N LEU A 55 -13.57 4.04 2.26
CA LEU A 55 -12.43 4.93 2.09
C LEU A 55 -12.58 5.79 0.83
N PRO A 56 -12.05 7.03 0.83
CA PRO A 56 -12.10 7.90 -0.34
C PRO A 56 -11.00 7.61 -1.37
N TYR A 57 -10.05 6.70 -1.06
CA TYR A 57 -8.89 6.34 -1.88
C TYR A 57 -8.85 4.83 -2.15
N GLU A 58 -8.11 4.44 -3.19
CA GLU A 58 -8.06 3.04 -3.64
C GLU A 58 -7.15 2.18 -2.75
N VAL A 59 -7.64 0.99 -2.39
CA VAL A 59 -6.88 -0.05 -1.70
C VAL A 59 -6.77 -1.30 -2.58
N LEU A 60 -5.55 -1.66 -2.93
CA LEU A 60 -5.18 -2.87 -3.65
C LEU A 60 -4.81 -3.95 -2.64
N ARG A 61 -5.73 -4.90 -2.43
CA ARG A 61 -5.49 -6.06 -1.58
C ARG A 61 -4.73 -7.15 -2.34
N VAL A 62 -3.64 -7.62 -1.77
CA VAL A 62 -2.96 -8.84 -2.21
C VAL A 62 -3.53 -10.01 -1.40
N PRO A 63 -3.95 -11.12 -2.04
CA PRO A 63 -4.55 -12.28 -1.37
C PRO A 63 -3.49 -13.11 -0.61
N THR A 64 -2.91 -12.50 0.42
CA THR A 64 -1.93 -13.04 1.36
C THR A 64 -2.12 -12.32 2.69
N HIS A 65 -1.86 -13.01 3.80
CA HIS A 65 -1.85 -12.38 5.13
C HIS A 65 -0.61 -11.52 5.38
N MET A 66 0.44 -11.70 4.57
CA MET A 66 1.68 -10.95 4.71
C MET A 66 2.32 -10.71 3.34
N LEU A 67 2.54 -9.44 3.03
CA LEU A 67 3.46 -8.97 2.02
C LEU A 67 4.90 -9.21 2.49
N LEU A 68 5.66 -9.87 1.64
CA LEU A 68 7.10 -10.04 1.76
C LEU A 68 7.76 -9.50 0.49
N PRO A 69 9.05 -9.15 0.50
CA PRO A 69 9.76 -8.64 -0.68
C PRO A 69 10.04 -9.74 -1.72
N THR A 70 8.99 -10.46 -2.14
CA THR A 70 9.02 -11.55 -3.10
C THR A 70 8.87 -11.03 -4.53
N PRO A 71 9.23 -11.84 -5.55
CA PRO A 71 9.00 -11.46 -6.94
C PRO A 71 7.56 -11.12 -7.29
N ASP A 72 6.57 -11.74 -6.62
CA ASP A 72 5.16 -11.46 -6.89
C ASP A 72 4.72 -10.10 -6.36
N VAL A 73 5.03 -9.79 -5.09
CA VAL A 73 4.72 -8.49 -4.48
C VAL A 73 5.45 -7.38 -5.22
N ARG A 74 6.71 -7.61 -5.64
CA ARG A 74 7.44 -6.68 -6.50
C ARG A 74 6.67 -6.38 -7.78
N ARG A 75 6.25 -7.40 -8.54
CA ARG A 75 5.50 -7.18 -9.80
C ARG A 75 4.22 -6.40 -9.57
N ARG A 76 3.46 -6.71 -8.52
CA ARG A 76 2.21 -6.00 -8.19
C ARG A 76 2.47 -4.53 -7.87
N MET A 77 3.52 -4.25 -7.11
CA MET A 77 3.95 -2.88 -6.82
C MET A 77 4.37 -2.15 -8.11
N GLU A 78 5.20 -2.76 -8.95
CA GLU A 78 5.64 -2.17 -10.22
C GLU A 78 4.45 -1.89 -11.16
N GLN A 79 3.48 -2.81 -11.25
CA GLN A 79 2.24 -2.62 -12.00
C GLN A 79 1.41 -1.47 -11.46
N ALA A 80 1.24 -1.37 -10.13
CA ALA A 80 0.53 -0.26 -9.51
C ALA A 80 1.22 1.07 -9.84
N ILE A 81 2.55 1.12 -9.77
CA ILE A 81 3.34 2.30 -10.10
C ILE A 81 3.09 2.74 -11.54
N THR A 82 3.23 1.84 -12.51
CA THR A 82 3.06 2.18 -13.94
C THR A 82 1.61 2.55 -14.27
N GLN A 83 0.63 1.79 -13.81
CA GLN A 83 -0.78 1.99 -14.17
C GLN A 83 -1.38 3.27 -13.59
N ARG A 84 -0.95 3.67 -12.39
CA ARG A 84 -1.46 4.86 -11.70
C ARG A 84 -0.55 6.07 -11.87
N GLY A 85 0.60 5.90 -12.53
CA GLY A 85 1.64 6.91 -12.67
C GLY A 85 2.13 7.43 -11.32
N ILE A 86 2.41 6.50 -10.41
CA ILE A 86 2.92 6.82 -9.07
C ILE A 86 4.30 7.45 -9.18
N GLU A 87 4.49 8.54 -8.44
CA GLU A 87 5.75 9.27 -8.37
C GLU A 87 6.50 9.00 -7.05
N THR A 88 5.78 8.69 -5.97
CA THR A 88 6.33 8.42 -4.63
C THR A 88 5.88 7.06 -4.13
N VAL A 89 6.81 6.23 -3.64
CA VAL A 89 6.46 5.01 -2.89
C VAL A 89 6.76 5.23 -1.42
N TRP A 90 5.77 5.00 -0.57
CA TRP A 90 5.90 5.07 0.88
C TRP A 90 5.79 3.66 1.46
N PHE A 91 6.86 3.16 2.08
CA PHE A 91 6.79 1.90 2.82
C PHE A 91 6.29 2.16 4.24
N GLY A 92 5.12 1.62 4.58
CA GLY A 92 4.47 1.83 5.89
C GLY A 92 5.33 1.32 7.06
N ALA A 93 6.09 0.25 6.82
CA ALA A 93 7.18 -0.20 7.66
C ALA A 93 8.43 -0.41 6.78
N ALA A 94 9.57 0.17 7.19
CA ALA A 94 10.77 0.17 6.38
C ALA A 94 11.34 -1.24 6.14
N ALA A 95 11.35 -2.12 7.14
CA ALA A 95 11.81 -3.49 7.01
C ALA A 95 10.64 -4.49 7.14
N PRO A 96 10.58 -5.54 6.29
CA PRO A 96 11.48 -5.85 5.17
C PRO A 96 11.07 -5.20 3.84
N LEU A 97 9.91 -4.54 3.75
CA LEU A 97 9.33 -4.12 2.46
C LEU A 97 10.14 -3.04 1.74
N GLY A 98 10.86 -2.18 2.48
CA GLY A 98 11.73 -1.15 1.90
C GLY A 98 12.88 -1.71 1.05
N LEU A 99 13.19 -3.01 1.14
CA LEU A 99 14.10 -3.69 0.20
C LEU A 99 13.61 -3.64 -1.26
N LEU A 100 12.32 -3.36 -1.48
CA LEU A 100 11.74 -3.16 -2.81
C LEU A 100 12.00 -1.75 -3.38
N GLY A 101 12.62 -0.83 -2.64
CA GLY A 101 12.83 0.56 -3.09
C GLY A 101 13.58 0.69 -4.42
N ALA A 102 14.62 -0.13 -4.65
CA ALA A 102 15.31 -0.14 -5.95
C ALA A 102 14.41 -0.60 -7.11
N ALA A 103 13.46 -1.50 -6.84
CA ALA A 103 12.48 -1.93 -7.84
C ALA A 103 11.44 -0.83 -8.10
N ALA A 104 10.99 -0.12 -7.07
CA ALA A 104 10.10 1.03 -7.22
C ALA A 104 10.70 2.11 -8.14
N HIS A 105 11.98 2.45 -7.95
CA HIS A 105 12.68 3.37 -8.83
C HIS A 105 12.76 2.89 -10.28
N ARG A 106 13.07 1.61 -10.50
CA ARG A 106 13.09 1.03 -11.86
C ARG A 106 11.72 1.06 -12.54
N ALA A 107 10.64 0.99 -11.77
CA ALA A 107 9.27 1.09 -12.30
C ALA A 107 8.80 2.54 -12.56
N GLY A 108 9.61 3.55 -12.22
CA GLY A 108 9.34 4.95 -12.52
C GLY A 108 9.06 5.84 -11.31
N ALA A 109 9.07 5.31 -10.09
CA ALA A 109 8.96 6.14 -8.90
C ALA A 109 10.21 7.04 -8.78
N THR A 110 10.00 8.34 -8.59
CA THR A 110 11.09 9.31 -8.44
C THR A 110 11.52 9.46 -6.99
N ARG A 111 10.68 9.03 -6.04
CA ARG A 111 10.95 9.07 -4.61
C ARG A 111 10.51 7.78 -3.92
N VAL A 112 11.30 7.35 -2.95
CA VAL A 112 11.06 6.27 -1.99
C VAL A 112 11.33 6.80 -0.59
#